data_AF-A0A4Q7V7M2-F1
#
_entry.id   AF-A0A4Q7V7M2-F1
#
_cell.length_a   1.000
_cell.length_b   1.000
_cell.length_c   1.000
_cell.angle_alpha   90.00
_cell.angle_beta   90.00
_cell.angle_gamma   90.00
#
_symmetry.space_group_name_H-M   'P 1'
#
loop_
_entity.id
_entity.type
_entity.pdbx_description
1 polymer ?
#
loop_
_entity_poly.entity_id
_entity_poly.type
_entity_poly.pdbx_seq_one_letter_code
_entity_poly.pdbx_strand_id
1 'polypeptide(L)'
;MSSRSSTSLGAKFVGAVLVLGLVLLILKWALITAAILIVPFGVWWAWDQTRDQRATRRAEAQQMTDRRRRDEIESRASVDAAGGCGWCGSRIAHRDDRGTLVFPVDFHRAEIEEQLRSASASR
;
A
#
# COMPACT_ATOMS: atom_id res chain seq x y z
N MET A 1 26.07 -53.96 55.57
CA MET A 1 24.94 -53.24 54.92
C MET A 1 25.45 -51.92 54.35
N SER A 2 26.06 -51.89 53.17
CA SER A 2 26.55 -50.62 52.55
C SER A 2 26.66 -50.69 51.02
N SER A 3 25.60 -51.09 50.31
CA SER A 3 25.63 -51.19 48.83
C SER A 3 24.45 -50.54 48.11
N ARG A 4 23.58 -49.80 48.81
CA ARG A 4 22.37 -49.19 48.20
C ARG A 4 22.51 -47.71 47.80
N SER A 5 23.59 -47.03 48.20
CA SER A 5 23.75 -45.59 47.91
C SER A 5 24.26 -45.32 46.48
N SER A 6 25.14 -46.16 45.96
CA SER A 6 25.78 -46.01 44.65
C SER A 6 24.83 -46.23 43.47
N THR A 7 23.86 -47.13 43.59
CA THR A 7 22.87 -47.41 42.52
C THR A 7 21.87 -46.27 42.32
N SER A 8 21.50 -45.55 43.39
CA SER A 8 20.57 -44.40 43.27
C SER A 8 21.22 -43.19 42.58
N LEU A 9 22.53 -42.99 42.78
CA LEU A 9 23.28 -41.88 42.17
C LEU A 9 23.50 -42.13 40.68
N GLY A 10 23.85 -43.37 40.31
CA GLY A 10 23.97 -43.80 38.92
C GLY A 10 22.65 -43.70 38.15
N ALA A 11 21.54 -44.12 38.75
CA ALA A 11 20.21 -44.04 38.11
C ALA A 11 19.77 -42.59 37.84
N LYS A 12 20.03 -41.66 38.78
CA LYS A 12 19.73 -40.23 38.60
C LYS A 12 20.57 -39.59 37.50
N PHE A 13 21.85 -39.96 37.42
CA PHE A 13 22.74 -39.46 36.37
C PHE A 13 22.31 -39.95 34.98
N VAL A 14 22.00 -41.24 34.84
CA VAL A 14 21.47 -41.81 33.58
C VAL A 14 20.15 -41.13 33.20
N GLY A 15 19.25 -40.93 34.16
CA GLY A 15 18.01 -40.18 33.93
C GLY A 15 18.25 -38.75 33.44
N ALA A 16 19.17 -38.01 34.06
CA ALA A 16 19.51 -36.66 33.65
C ALA A 16 20.10 -36.60 32.24
N VAL A 17 20.99 -37.54 31.88
CA VAL A 17 21.57 -37.63 30.53
C VAL A 17 20.50 -37.95 29.48
N LEU A 18 19.57 -38.84 29.78
CA LEU A 18 18.46 -39.17 28.87
C LEU A 18 17.53 -37.97 28.65
N VAL A 19 17.18 -37.25 29.72
CA VAL A 19 16.37 -36.03 29.61
C VAL A 19 17.09 -34.97 28.80
N LEU A 20 18.37 -34.71 29.09
CA LEU A 20 19.16 -33.74 28.35
C LEU A 20 19.29 -34.13 26.87
N GLY A 21 19.54 -35.40 26.58
CA GLY A 21 19.60 -35.92 25.22
C GLY A 21 18.27 -35.76 24.48
N LEU A 22 17.14 -36.02 25.14
CA LEU A 22 15.82 -35.82 24.57
C LEU A 22 15.54 -34.33 24.28
N VAL A 23 15.88 -33.43 25.21
CA VAL A 23 15.73 -31.99 25.02
C VAL A 23 16.56 -31.51 23.83
N LEU A 24 17.83 -31.93 23.72
CA LEU A 24 18.70 -31.59 22.60
C LEU A 24 18.17 -32.15 21.27
N LEU A 25 17.62 -33.36 21.30
CA LEU A 25 17.00 -33.98 20.12
C LEU A 25 15.79 -33.17 19.65
N ILE A 26 14.89 -32.79 20.56
CA ILE A 26 13.71 -31.96 20.26
C ILE A 26 14.15 -30.61 19.72
N LEU A 27 15.10 -29.94 20.38
CA LEU A 27 15.62 -28.64 19.97
C LEU A 27 16.22 -28.71 18.55
N LYS A 28 17.02 -29.74 18.28
CA LYS A 28 17.63 -29.96 16.96
C LYS A 28 16.55 -30.11 15.88
N TRP A 29 15.53 -30.91 16.12
CA TRP A 29 14.45 -31.11 15.14
C TRP A 29 13.61 -29.83 14.95
N ALA A 30 13.30 -29.11 16.03
CA ALA A 30 12.59 -27.84 15.95
C ALA A 30 13.35 -26.81 15.11
N LEU A 31 14.68 -26.70 15.29
CA LEU A 31 15.53 -25.80 14.50
C LEU A 31 15.57 -26.20 13.02
N ILE A 32 15.64 -27.49 12.71
CA ILE A 32 15.60 -27.98 11.32
C ILE A 32 14.26 -27.63 10.67
N THR A 33 13.14 -27.89 11.35
CA THR A 33 11.81 -27.54 10.84
C THR A 33 11.68 -26.04 10.61
N ALA A 34 12.14 -25.22 11.55
CA ALA A 34 12.14 -23.76 11.40
C ALA A 34 12.99 -23.34 10.18
N ALA A 35 14.19 -23.91 10.01
CA ALA A 35 15.05 -23.62 8.87
C ALA A 35 14.41 -24.01 7.53
N ILE A 36 13.70 -25.13 7.47
CA ILE A 36 12.97 -25.57 6.28
C ILE A 36 11.84 -24.59 5.95
N LEU A 37 11.11 -24.09 6.94
CA LEU A 37 9.98 -23.17 6.74
C LEU A 37 10.40 -21.75 6.33
N ILE A 38 11.62 -21.33 6.67
CA ILE A 38 12.15 -20.01 6.27
C ILE A 38 12.18 -19.86 4.74
N VAL A 39 12.47 -20.92 3.99
CA VAL A 39 12.55 -20.87 2.52
C VAL A 39 11.19 -20.55 1.88
N PRO A 40 10.13 -21.36 2.05
CA PRO A 40 8.83 -21.08 1.44
C PRO A 40 8.20 -19.80 1.99
N PHE A 41 8.34 -19.53 3.30
CA PHE A 41 7.78 -18.32 3.88
C PHE A 41 8.51 -17.06 3.42
N GLY A 42 9.84 -17.09 3.34
CA GLY A 42 10.64 -15.99 2.82
C GLY A 42 10.38 -15.70 1.35
N VAL A 43 10.25 -16.74 0.51
CA VAL A 43 9.89 -16.59 -0.92
C VAL A 43 8.48 -16.02 -1.07
N TRP A 44 7.51 -16.53 -0.32
CA TRP A 44 6.14 -16.02 -0.34
C TRP A 44 6.07 -14.56 0.10
N TRP A 45 6.71 -14.23 1.23
CA TRP A 45 6.75 -12.86 1.76
C TRP A 45 7.44 -11.90 0.79
N ALA A 46 8.56 -12.29 0.18
CA ALA A 46 9.22 -11.48 -0.84
C ALA A 46 8.33 -11.25 -2.07
N TRP A 47 7.57 -12.27 -2.50
CA TRP A 47 6.65 -12.13 -3.61
C TRP A 47 5.48 -11.19 -3.27
N ASP A 48 4.88 -11.36 -2.11
CA ASP A 48 3.79 -10.54 -1.60
C ASP A 48 4.20 -9.06 -1.50
N GLN A 49 5.36 -8.82 -0.88
CA GLN A 49 5.96 -7.49 -0.77
C GLN A 49 6.15 -6.81 -2.14
N THR A 50 6.59 -7.56 -3.15
CA THR A 50 6.74 -7.00 -4.51
C THR A 50 5.40 -6.76 -5.21
N ARG A 51 4.35 -7.52 -4.90
CA ARG A 51 3.00 -7.28 -5.43
C ARG A 51 2.41 -6.01 -4.86
N ASP A 52 2.51 -5.81 -3.55
CA ASP A 52 2.01 -4.61 -2.89
C ASP A 52 2.72 -3.36 -3.40
N GLN A 53 4.05 -3.40 -3.53
CA GLN A 53 4.80 -2.28 -4.10
C GLN A 53 4.37 -1.95 -5.53
N ARG A 54 4.08 -2.97 -6.36
CA ARG A 54 3.60 -2.75 -7.73
C ARG A 54 2.19 -2.18 -7.74
N ALA A 55 1.31 -2.62 -6.83
CA ALA A 55 -0.04 -2.09 -6.69
C ALA A 55 -0.01 -0.61 -6.28
N THR A 56 0.78 -0.26 -5.25
CA THR A 56 0.96 1.12 -4.81
C THR A 56 1.50 2.01 -5.92
N ARG A 57 2.55 1.58 -6.62
CA ARG A 57 3.11 2.35 -7.76
C ARG A 57 2.09 2.56 -8.89
N ARG A 58 1.25 1.57 -9.18
CA ARG A 58 0.18 1.70 -10.17
C ARG A 58 -0.88 2.71 -9.72
N ALA A 59 -1.27 2.67 -8.44
CA ALA A 59 -2.21 3.63 -7.87
C ALA A 59 -1.64 5.06 -7.89
N GLU A 60 -0.38 5.25 -7.51
CA GLU A 60 0.32 6.54 -7.58
C GLU A 60 0.41 7.06 -9.03
N ALA A 61 0.77 6.19 -9.97
CA ALA A 61 0.82 6.54 -11.38
C ALA A 61 -0.56 6.95 -11.91
N GLN A 62 -1.62 6.22 -11.55
CA GLN A 62 -3.00 6.57 -11.90
C GLN A 62 -3.39 7.92 -11.31
N GLN A 63 -3.12 8.17 -10.02
CA GLN A 63 -3.38 9.47 -9.39
C GLN A 63 -2.63 10.62 -10.08
N MET A 64 -1.37 10.42 -10.48
CA MET A 64 -0.64 11.42 -11.25
C MET A 64 -1.27 11.66 -12.63
N THR A 65 -1.71 10.62 -13.34
CA THR A 65 -2.40 10.79 -14.62
C THR A 65 -3.72 11.51 -14.47
N ASP A 66 -4.47 11.24 -13.40
CA ASP A 66 -5.77 11.85 -13.16
C ASP A 66 -5.63 13.31 -12.72
N ARG A 67 -4.62 13.63 -11.89
CA ARG A 67 -4.25 15.02 -11.57
C ARG A 67 -3.86 15.80 -12.81
N ARG A 68 -2.93 15.27 -13.62
CA ARG A 68 -2.50 15.94 -14.85
C ARG A 68 -3.67 16.21 -15.80
N ARG A 69 -4.60 15.26 -15.91
CA ARG A 69 -5.80 15.43 -16.73
C ARG A 69 -6.73 16.50 -16.18
N ARG A 70 -6.93 16.53 -14.86
CA ARG A 70 -7.67 17.59 -14.19
C ARG A 70 -7.05 18.94 -14.48
N ASP A 71 -5.74 19.08 -14.29
CA ASP A 71 -5.02 20.33 -14.55
C ASP A 71 -5.18 20.77 -16.02
N GLU A 72 -5.12 19.83 -16.97
CA GLU A 72 -5.32 20.11 -18.39
C GLU A 72 -6.73 20.63 -18.69
N ILE A 73 -7.77 20.02 -18.11
CA ILE A 73 -9.16 20.44 -18.33
C ILE A 73 -9.41 21.78 -17.63
N GLU A 74 -9.01 21.92 -16.37
CA GLU A 74 -9.18 23.15 -15.58
C GLU A 74 -8.43 24.34 -16.20
N SER A 75 -7.27 24.11 -16.84
CA SER A 75 -6.51 25.17 -17.53
C SER A 75 -7.27 25.83 -18.69
N ARG A 76 -8.24 25.12 -19.29
CA ARG A 76 -9.10 25.66 -20.35
C ARG A 76 -10.13 26.64 -19.78
N ALA A 77 -10.52 26.46 -18.52
CA ALA A 77 -11.35 27.39 -17.76
C ALA A 77 -10.49 28.47 -17.09
N SER A 78 -9.76 29.21 -17.91
CA SER A 78 -8.94 30.36 -17.51
C SER A 78 -9.50 31.67 -18.07
N VAL A 79 -9.04 32.79 -17.50
CA VAL A 79 -9.34 34.13 -18.03
C VAL A 79 -8.39 34.42 -19.18
N ASP A 80 -8.93 34.80 -20.35
CA ASP A 80 -8.13 35.12 -21.52
C ASP A 80 -7.48 36.53 -21.44
N ALA A 81 -6.64 36.85 -22.41
CA ALA A 81 -5.93 38.14 -22.44
C ALA A 81 -6.86 39.36 -22.60
N ALA A 82 -8.10 39.17 -23.09
CA ALA A 82 -9.12 40.20 -23.21
C ALA A 82 -10.02 40.28 -21.96
N GLY A 83 -9.75 39.49 -20.92
CA GLY A 83 -10.58 39.41 -19.72
C GLY A 83 -11.85 38.56 -19.88
N GLY A 84 -11.94 37.80 -20.97
CA GLY A 84 -13.01 36.84 -21.25
C GLY A 84 -12.77 35.47 -20.63
N CYS A 85 -13.73 34.57 -20.83
CA CYS A 85 -13.67 33.19 -20.37
C CYS A 85 -13.14 32.27 -21.49
N GLY A 86 -12.00 31.63 -21.27
CA GLY A 86 -11.40 30.68 -22.22
C GLY A 86 -12.19 29.39 -22.42
N TRP A 87 -13.15 29.07 -21.54
CA TRP A 87 -13.96 27.87 -21.63
C TRP A 87 -15.15 28.01 -22.58
N CYS A 88 -16.02 29.00 -22.33
CA CYS A 88 -17.23 29.24 -23.12
C CYS A 88 -17.09 30.36 -24.15
N GLY A 89 -15.96 31.08 -24.16
CA GLY A 89 -15.71 32.20 -25.08
C GLY A 89 -16.45 33.49 -24.73
N SER A 90 -17.06 33.59 -23.54
CA SER A 90 -17.73 34.82 -23.08
C SER A 90 -16.72 35.97 -23.01
N ARG A 91 -17.07 37.14 -23.58
CA ARG A 91 -16.29 38.38 -23.43
C ARG A 91 -16.60 39.14 -22.13
N ILE A 92 -17.52 38.62 -21.33
CA ILE A 92 -17.96 39.22 -20.06
C ILE A 92 -17.57 38.29 -18.92
N ALA A 93 -17.01 38.86 -17.86
CA ALA A 93 -16.64 38.13 -16.66
C ALA A 93 -17.87 37.46 -16.02
N HIS A 94 -17.70 36.20 -15.59
CA HIS A 94 -18.74 35.44 -14.94
C HIS A 94 -19.09 36.04 -13.58
N ARG A 95 -20.38 35.94 -13.23
CA ARG A 95 -20.92 36.37 -11.96
C ARG A 95 -21.76 35.26 -11.37
N ASP A 96 -21.75 35.16 -10.05
CA ASP A 96 -22.68 34.30 -9.31
C ASP A 96 -24.07 34.96 -9.18
N ASP A 97 -25.00 34.26 -8.54
CA ASP A 97 -26.37 34.73 -8.30
C ASP A 97 -26.44 36.02 -7.46
N ARG A 98 -25.35 36.39 -6.77
CA ARG A 98 -25.23 37.62 -5.98
C ARG A 98 -24.59 38.76 -6.78
N GLY A 99 -24.22 38.50 -8.03
CA GLY A 99 -23.53 39.46 -8.89
C GLY A 99 -22.02 39.59 -8.60
N THR A 100 -21.45 38.75 -7.74
CA THR A 100 -20.03 38.71 -7.42
C THR A 100 -19.26 38.05 -8.56
N LEU A 101 -18.10 38.62 -8.92
CA LEU A 101 -17.23 38.05 -9.94
C LEU A 101 -16.70 36.68 -9.49
N VAL A 102 -16.75 35.71 -10.39
CA VAL A 102 -16.26 34.35 -10.14
C VAL A 102 -15.29 33.93 -11.24
N PHE A 103 -14.31 33.09 -10.88
CA PHE A 103 -13.37 32.57 -11.86
C PHE A 103 -14.06 31.56 -12.78
N PRO A 104 -13.63 31.45 -14.05
CA PRO A 104 -14.20 30.49 -14.98
C PRO A 104 -14.20 29.04 -14.48
N VAL A 105 -13.15 28.62 -13.75
CA VAL A 105 -13.06 27.28 -13.16
C VAL A 105 -14.18 27.00 -12.14
N ASP A 106 -14.57 28.01 -11.36
CA ASP A 106 -15.64 27.89 -10.37
C ASP A 106 -17.01 27.94 -11.04
N PHE A 107 -17.19 28.84 -12.01
CA PHE A 107 -18.44 29.00 -12.75
C PHE A 107 -18.80 27.74 -13.56
N HIS A 108 -17.82 27.12 -14.22
CA HIS A 108 -18.01 25.93 -15.06
C HIS A 108 -17.72 24.61 -14.33
N ARG A 109 -17.67 24.61 -12.99
CA ARG A 109 -17.30 23.42 -12.21
C ARG A 109 -18.09 22.17 -12.59
N ALA A 110 -19.41 22.29 -12.78
CA ALA A 110 -20.26 21.16 -13.14
C ALA A 110 -19.89 20.57 -14.52
N GLU A 111 -19.58 21.43 -15.51
CA GLU A 111 -19.17 21.02 -16.86
C GLU A 111 -17.78 20.38 -16.84
N ILE A 112 -16.85 20.93 -16.05
CA ILE A 112 -15.50 20.37 -15.84
C ILE A 112 -15.60 18.98 -15.21
N GLU A 113 -16.43 18.81 -14.18
CA GLU A 113 -16.66 17.52 -13.52
C GLU A 113 -17.29 16.48 -14.47
N GLU A 114 -18.17 16.90 -15.38
CA GLU A 114 -18.72 16.04 -16.43
C GLU A 114 -17.64 15.62 -17.45
N GLN A 115 -16.80 16.55 -17.91
CA GLN A 115 -15.69 16.20 -18.81
C GLN A 115 -14.70 15.24 -18.15
N LEU A 116 -14.42 15.42 -16.86
CA LEU A 116 -13.58 14.52 -16.08
C LEU A 116 -14.18 13.12 -16.00
N ARG A 117 -15.49 13.01 -15.71
CA ARG A 117 -16.20 11.72 -15.68
C ARG A 117 -16.19 11.06 -17.06
N SER A 118 -16.53 11.79 -18.11
CA SER A 118 -16.52 11.29 -19.49
C SER A 118 -15.14 10.79 -19.92
N ALA A 119 -14.07 11.54 -19.61
CA ALA A 119 -12.71 11.15 -19.92
C ALA A 119 -12.22 9.95 -19.11
N SER A 120 -12.76 9.73 -17.90
CA SER A 120 -12.48 8.54 -17.10
C SER A 120 -13.19 7.29 -17.64
N ALA A 121 -14.41 7.45 -18.16
CA ALA A 121 -15.24 6.36 -18.69
C ALA A 121 -14.79 5.82 -20.05
N SER A 122 -14.01 6.61 -20.81
CA SER A 122 -13.46 6.20 -22.10
C SER A 122 -12.15 5.39 -22.01
N ARG A 123 -11.73 4.96 -20.81
CA ARG A 123 -10.58 4.06 -20.58
C ARG A 123 -11.08 2.65 -20.28
#